data_AF-A0A2V2XGJ8-F1
#
_entry.id   AF-A0A2V2XGJ8-F1
#
_cell.length_a   1.000
_cell.length_b   1.000
_cell.length_c   1.000
_cell.angle_alpha   90.00
_cell.angle_beta   90.00
_cell.angle_gamma   90.00
#
_symmetry.space_group_name_H-M   'P 1'
#
loop_
_entity.id
_entity.type
_entity.pdbx_description
1 polymer ?
#
loop_
_entity_poly.entity_id
_entity_poly.type
_entity_poly.pdbx_seq_one_letter_code
_entity_poly.pdbx_strand_id
1 'polypeptide(L)' 'MLPGTDLLETIAVRAFSQGCPSICVVNLYNPPTATVQRFSFIIAILRSGPAAIIAGELNLHHGL' A
#
# COMPACT_ATOMS: atom_id res chain seq x y z
N MET A 1 7.90 -12.10 10.14
CA MET A 1 7.32 -10.76 10.36
C MET A 1 6.11 -10.92 11.25
N LEU A 2 6.10 -10.27 12.42
CA LEU A 2 4.90 -10.23 13.25
C LEU A 2 3.84 -9.34 12.57
N PRO A 3 2.56 -9.75 12.55
CA PRO A 3 1.50 -8.88 12.06
C PRO A 3 1.37 -7.70 13.02
N GLY A 4 1.59 -6.48 12.53
CA GLY A 4 1.46 -5.24 13.32
C GLY A 4 2.74 -4.41 13.50
N THR A 5 3.87 -4.82 12.92
CA THR A 5 5.12 -4.01 12.92
C THR A 5 5.42 -3.33 11.59
N ASP A 6 4.51 -3.38 10.62
CA ASP A 6 4.60 -2.50 9.45
C ASP A 6 4.11 -1.12 9.89
N LEU A 7 5.04 -0.18 10.05
CA LEU A 7 4.79 1.25 10.31
C LEU A 7 3.83 1.91 9.30
N LEU A 8 3.54 1.21 8.21
CA LEU A 8 2.69 1.63 7.12
C LEU A 8 1.33 0.96 7.24
N GLU A 9 0.32 1.73 7.64
CA GLU A 9 -1.04 1.24 7.69
C GLU A 9 -1.51 1.04 6.24
N THR A 10 -1.85 -0.21 5.92
CA THR A 10 -2.20 -0.62 4.56
C THR A 10 -3.56 -1.28 4.56
N ILE A 11 -4.51 -0.70 3.84
CA ILE A 11 -5.81 -1.32 3.59
C ILE A 11 -5.83 -1.78 2.13
N ALA A 12 -5.96 -3.09 1.92
CA ALA A 12 -6.10 -3.67 0.59
C ALA A 12 -7.50 -4.27 0.42
N VAL A 13 -8.21 -3.84 -0.63
CA VAL A 13 -9.55 -4.31 -0.98
C VAL A 13 -9.51 -4.85 -2.40
N ARG A 14 -10.08 -6.03 -2.62
CA ARG A 14 -10.27 -6.56 -3.98
C ARG A 14 -11.71 -6.32 -4.40
N ALA A 15 -11.88 -5.50 -5.43
CA ALA A 15 -13.18 -5.26 -6.05
C ALA A 15 -13.40 -6.27 -7.18
N PHE A 16 -14.58 -6.88 -7.17
CA PHE A 16 -15.06 -7.78 -8.22
C PHE A 16 -16.26 -7.11 -8.88
N SER A 17 -16.20 -6.91 -10.19
CA SER A 17 -17.35 -6.48 -10.98
C SER A 17 -17.82 -7.66 -11.83
N GLN A 18 -19.14 -7.84 -11.96
CA GLN A 18 -19.70 -8.89 -12.79
C GLN A 18 -19.28 -8.69 -14.25
N GLY A 19 -18.60 -9.70 -14.82
CA GLY A 19 -18.13 -9.66 -16.20
C GLY A 19 -16.79 -8.95 -16.41
N CYS A 20 -16.10 -8.50 -15.36
CA CYS A 20 -14.77 -7.87 -15.48
C CYS A 20 -13.72 -8.58 -14.60
N PRO A 21 -12.41 -8.48 -14.96
CA PRO A 21 -11.33 -8.91 -14.09
C PRO A 21 -11.37 -8.15 -12.75
N SER A 22 -11.04 -8.84 -11.65
CA SER A 22 -10.95 -8.21 -10.33
C SER A 22 -9.83 -7.17 -10.30
N ILE A 23 -10.06 -6.05 -9.61
CA ILE A 23 -9.05 -5.02 -9.37
C ILE A 23 -8.70 -4.96 -7.89
N CYS A 24 -7.41 -4.85 -7.57
CA CYS A 24 -6.93 -4.63 -6.20
C CYS A 24 -6.82 -3.11 -5.97
N VAL A 25 -7.42 -2.60 -4.91
CA VAL A 25 -7.25 -1.22 -4.48
C VAL A 25 -6.52 -1.24 -3.15
N VAL A 26 -5.36 -0.59 -3.11
CA VAL A 26 -4.53 -0.50 -1.91
C VAL A 26 -4.45 0.96 -1.50
N ASN A 27 -4.96 1.27 -0.31
CA ASN A 27 -4.75 2.56 0.33
C ASN A 27 -3.62 2.46 1.35
N LEU A 28 -2.68 3.37 1.24
CA LEU A 28 -1.46 3.41 2.04
C LEU A 28 -1.45 4.67 2.90
N TYR A 29 -1.13 4.51 4.16
CA TYR A 29 -0.94 5.64 5.06
C TYR A 29 0.38 5.46 5.80
N ASN A 30 1.32 6.36 5.52
CA ASN A 30 2.55 6.46 6.31
C ASN A 30 2.41 7.63 7.29
N PRO A 31 2.38 7.40 8.62
CA PRO A 31 2.39 8.48 9.60
C PRO A 31 3.62 9.40 9.42
N PRO A 32 3.51 10.71 9.68
CA PRO A 32 4.65 11.64 9.56
C PRO A 32 5.86 11.26 10.44
N THR A 33 5.62 10.55 11.54
CA THR A 33 6.64 10.04 12.47
C THR A 33 7.22 8.68 12.07
N ALA A 34 6.66 8.05 11.04
CA ALA A 34 7.09 6.76 10.55
C ALA A 34 8.22 6.92 9.54
N THR A 35 9.39 6.38 9.85
CA THR A 35 10.45 6.18 8.87
C THR A 35 9.92 5.26 7.78
N VAL A 36 9.55 5.83 6.63
CA VAL A 36 9.03 5.09 5.48
C VAL A 36 9.99 3.96 5.16
N GLN A 37 9.60 2.71 5.44
CA GLN A 37 10.29 1.57 4.88
C GLN A 37 9.86 1.48 3.42
N ARG A 38 10.58 2.18 2.53
CA ARG A 38 10.34 2.15 1.06
C ARG A 38 10.19 0.73 0.53
N PHE A 39 10.81 -0.24 1.19
CA PHE A 39 10.66 -1.66 0.91
C PHE A 39 9.24 -2.20 1.19
N SER A 40 8.58 -1.84 2.28
CA SER A 40 7.21 -2.31 2.58
C SER A 40 6.21 -1.84 1.52
N PHE A 41 6.41 -0.64 0.98
CA PHE A 41 5.64 -0.12 -0.16
C PHE A 41 5.80 -1.02 -1.40
N ILE A 42 7.05 -1.29 -1.81
CA ILE A 42 7.35 -2.13 -2.98
C ILE A 42 6.72 -3.52 -2.81
N ILE A 43 6.79 -4.10 -1.61
CA ILE A 43 6.16 -5.39 -1.32
C ILE A 43 4.63 -5.34 -1.43
N ALA A 44 3.99 -4.25 -0.99
CA ALA A 44 2.54 -4.07 -1.16
C ALA A 44 2.15 -4.01 -2.65
N ILE A 45 2.92 -3.29 -3.48
CA ILE A 45 2.71 -3.25 -4.94
C ILE A 45 2.81 -4.65 -5.54
N LEU A 46 3.91 -5.36 -5.25
CA LEU A 46 4.16 -6.68 -5.82
C LEU A 46 3.10 -7.70 -5.44
N ARG A 47 2.51 -7.58 -4.24
CA ARG A 47 1.41 -8.44 -3.77
C ARG A 47 0.04 -8.09 -4.34
N SER A 48 -0.12 -6.91 -4.93
CA SER A 48 -1.43 -6.43 -5.44
C SER A 48 -1.86 -7.11 -6.74
N GLY A 49 -0.90 -7.65 -7.50
CA GLY A 49 -1.15 -8.28 -8.80
C GLY A 49 -1.21 -7.28 -9.96
N PRO A 50 -1.47 -7.76 -11.19
CA PRO A 50 -1.31 -6.97 -12.42
C PRO A 50 -2.37 -5.89 -12.63
N ALA A 51 -3.53 -6.01 -12.00
CA ALA A 51 -4.60 -5.01 -12.02
C ALA A 51 -4.74 -4.42 -10.62
N ALA A 52 -3.97 -3.37 -10.34
CA ALA A 52 -3.94 -2.73 -9.04
C ALA A 52 -3.96 -1.20 -9.13
N ILE A 53 -4.71 -0.57 -8.23
CA ILE A 53 -4.68 0.87 -7.98
C ILE A 53 -4.06 1.05 -6.60
N ILE A 54 -3.01 1.87 -6.53
CA ILE A 54 -2.32 2.20 -5.29
C ILE A 54 -2.51 3.68 -5.04
N ALA A 55 -3.11 4.01 -3.91
CA ALA A 55 -3.39 5.38 -3.47
C ALA A 55 -2.90 5.56 -2.04
N GLY A 56 -2.72 6.81 -1.60
CA GLY A 56 -2.31 7.10 -0.24
C GLY A 56 -1.28 8.21 -0.09
N GLU A 57 -0.95 8.53 1.16
CA GLU A 57 0.08 9.51 1.52
C GLU A 57 1.32 8.76 2.01
N LEU A 58 2.46 9.05 1.39
CA LEU A 58 3.73 8.38 1.68
C LEU A 58 4.67 9.24 2.53
N ASN A 59 4.40 10.54 2.71
CA ASN A 59 5.19 11.44 3.55
C ASN A 59 6.70 11.32 3.28
N LEU A 60 7.11 11.25 2.00
CA LEU A 60 8.51 11.12 1.56
C LEU A 60 9.31 12.42 1.73
N HIS A 61 9.04 13.22 2.77
CA HIS A 61 9.75 14.47 2.99
C HIS A 61 11.27 14.24 2.94
N HIS A 62 11.89 14.78 1.88
CA HIS A 62 13.33 14.97 1.85
C HIS A 62 13.58 16.06 2.88
N GLY A 63 14.27 15.73 3.97
CA GLY A 63 14.88 16.75 4.80
C GLY A 63 15.86 17.52 3.91
N LEU A 64 15.46 18.71 3.50
CA LEU A 64 16.38 19.73 2.97
C LEU A 64 17.14 20.33 4.15
#